data_AF-A0A7C9CFW0-F1
#
_entry.id   AF-A0A7C9CFW0-F1
#
_cell.length_a   1.000
_cell.length_b   1.000
_cell.length_c   1.000
_cell.angle_alpha   90.00
_cell.angle_beta   90.00
_cell.angle_gamma   90.00
#
_symmetry.space_group_name_H-M   'P 1'
#
loop_
_entity.id
_entity.type
_entity.pdbx_description
1 polymer ?
#
loop_
_entity_poly.entity_id
_entity_poly.type
_entity_poly.pdbx_seq_one_letter_code
_entity_poly.pdbx_strand_id
1 'polypeptide(L)'
;MKPPNGDVGVDGMISVMAHEMAELAANPLVNAWYAGGDPTAPVEIADLCEGIYGTGGGGSYTGQMLEGRDGATYNMNGIRRRYLVQWVWNHVVNYCTGPNALD
;
A
#
# COMPACT_ATOMS: atom_id res chain seq x y z
N MET A 1 0.57 -16.86 3.35
CA MET A 1 0.00 -15.61 3.87
C MET A 1 -1.45 -15.86 4.26
N LYS A 2 -1.90 -15.40 5.44
CA LYS A 2 -3.28 -15.59 5.92
C LYS A 2 -3.94 -14.22 6.14
N PRO A 3 -5.21 -14.01 5.73
CA PRO A 3 -5.90 -12.73 5.85
C PRO A 3 -6.01 -12.27 7.32
N PRO A 4 -5.72 -11.00 7.64
CA PRO A 4 -5.72 -10.49 9.02
C PRO A 4 -7.06 -10.51 9.74
N ASN A 5 -8.17 -10.52 9.01
CA ASN A 5 -9.52 -10.49 9.57
C ASN A 5 -10.36 -11.73 9.21
N GLY A 6 -9.73 -12.75 8.63
CA GLY A 6 -10.34 -14.06 8.37
C GLY A 6 -11.15 -14.17 7.08
N ASP A 7 -11.26 -13.09 6.30
CA ASP A 7 -11.93 -13.08 5.00
C ASP A 7 -11.02 -12.44 3.96
N VAL A 8 -10.57 -13.24 2.99
CA VAL A 8 -9.63 -12.79 1.95
C VAL A 8 -10.24 -11.77 1.00
N GLY A 9 -11.55 -11.86 0.73
CA GLY A 9 -12.25 -10.94 -0.16
C GLY A 9 -12.41 -9.58 0.48
N VAL A 10 -12.80 -9.53 1.76
CA VAL A 10 -12.95 -8.28 2.50
C VAL A 10 -11.59 -7.62 2.76
N ASP A 11 -10.58 -8.40 3.17
CA ASP A 11 -9.23 -7.86 3.41
C ASP A 11 -8.59 -7.32 2.12
N GLY A 12 -8.76 -8.02 1.00
CA GLY A 12 -8.32 -7.55 -0.31
C GLY A 12 -9.06 -6.29 -0.77
N MET A 13 -10.40 -6.27 -0.63
CA MET A 13 -11.22 -5.10 -0.95
C MET A 13 -10.77 -3.86 -0.19
N ILE A 14 -10.45 -3.99 1.10
CA ILE A 14 -9.97 -2.85 1.90
C ILE A 14 -8.63 -2.34 1.39
N SER A 15 -7.71 -3.22 0.97
CA SER A 15 -6.43 -2.80 0.39
C SER A 15 -6.63 -2.03 -0.92
N VAL A 16 -7.52 -2.52 -1.80
CA VAL A 16 -7.83 -1.83 -3.06
C VAL A 16 -8.50 -0.48 -2.79
N MET A 17 -9.49 -0.42 -1.91
CA MET A 17 -10.11 0.86 -1.53
C MET A 17 -9.08 1.86 -0.99
N ALA A 18 -8.12 1.40 -0.18
CA ALA A 18 -7.07 2.28 0.34
C ALA A 18 -6.15 2.81 -0.77
N HIS A 19 -5.81 1.98 -1.76
CA HIS A 19 -5.06 2.37 -2.95
C HIS A 19 -5.80 3.46 -3.74
N GLU A 20 -7.06 3.20 -4.12
CA GLU A 20 -7.88 4.15 -4.90
C GLU A 20 -8.11 5.47 -4.14
N MET A 21 -8.27 5.41 -2.81
CA MET A 21 -8.39 6.60 -1.98
C MET A 21 -7.10 7.42 -1.93
N ALA A 22 -5.93 6.77 -1.94
CA ALA A 22 -4.65 7.45 -1.98
C ALA A 22 -4.47 8.20 -3.31
N GLU A 23 -4.84 7.56 -4.41
CA GLU A 23 -4.78 8.15 -5.75
C GLU A 23 -5.76 9.30 -5.93
N LEU A 24 -7.02 9.09 -5.53
CA LEU A 24 -8.02 10.16 -5.50
C LEU A 24 -7.56 11.36 -4.66
N ALA A 25 -6.87 11.14 -3.54
CA ALA A 25 -6.38 12.21 -2.68
C ALA A 25 -5.14 12.91 -3.26
N ALA A 26 -4.25 12.16 -3.92
CA ALA A 26 -2.98 12.66 -4.43
C ALA A 26 -3.13 13.37 -5.79
N ASN A 27 -4.11 12.97 -6.60
CA ASN A 27 -4.25 13.44 -7.98
C ASN A 27 -5.72 13.53 -8.47
N PRO A 28 -6.63 14.19 -7.72
CA PRO A 28 -8.07 14.18 -8.02
C PRO A 28 -8.47 14.79 -9.38
N LEU A 29 -7.60 15.63 -9.94
CA LEU A 29 -7.84 16.38 -11.19
C LEU A 29 -6.82 16.04 -12.28
N VAL A 30 -6.03 14.97 -12.11
CA VAL A 30 -5.05 14.50 -13.11
C VAL A 30 -3.99 15.58 -13.41
N ASN A 31 -3.58 16.33 -12.39
CA ASN A 31 -2.67 17.47 -12.52
C ASN A 31 -1.74 17.69 -11.32
N ALA A 32 -1.61 16.70 -10.42
CA ALA A 32 -0.83 16.80 -9.20
C ALA A 32 0.24 15.71 -9.13
N TRP A 33 0.16 14.79 -8.16
CA TRP A 33 1.23 13.84 -7.89
C TRP A 33 1.04 12.57 -8.73
N TYR A 34 1.82 12.45 -9.80
CA TYR A 34 1.88 11.27 -10.66
C TYR A 34 3.29 11.10 -11.25
N ALA A 35 3.54 9.94 -11.86
CA ALA A 35 4.76 9.62 -12.59
C ALA A 35 4.50 9.44 -14.09
N GLY A 36 5.57 9.58 -14.88
CA GLY A 36 5.53 9.50 -16.33
C GLY A 36 5.53 10.87 -17.02
N GLY A 37 5.74 10.86 -18.33
CA GLY A 37 5.82 12.08 -19.15
C GLY A 37 4.52 12.49 -19.83
N ASP A 38 3.52 11.62 -19.83
CA ASP A 38 2.22 11.86 -20.47
C ASP A 38 1.16 12.26 -19.43
N PRO A 39 0.75 13.54 -19.38
CA PRO A 39 -0.27 13.99 -18.43
C PRO A 39 -1.68 13.47 -18.75
N THR A 40 -1.91 12.88 -19.93
CA THR A 40 -3.22 12.33 -20.32
C THR A 40 -3.41 10.85 -19.93
N ALA A 41 -2.33 10.20 -19.53
CA ALA A 41 -2.30 8.83 -18.99
C ALA A 41 -1.26 8.74 -17.86
N PRO A 42 -1.43 9.49 -16.75
CA PRO A 42 -0.48 9.48 -15.67
C PRO A 42 -0.46 8.13 -14.96
N VAL A 43 0.74 7.67 -14.58
CA VAL A 43 0.89 6.57 -13.62
C VAL A 43 0.76 7.17 -12.24
N GLU A 44 -0.21 6.74 -11.44
CA GLU A 44 -0.47 7.36 -10.16
C GLU A 44 0.58 6.92 -9.13
N ILE A 45 0.78 7.71 -8.07
CA ILE A 45 1.88 7.44 -7.13
C ILE A 45 1.67 6.17 -6.29
N ALA A 46 0.44 5.68 -6.18
CA ALA A 46 0.18 4.41 -5.50
C ALA A 46 0.53 3.22 -6.43
N ASP A 47 0.23 3.29 -7.73
CA ASP A 47 0.65 2.28 -8.73
C ASP A 47 2.13 1.88 -8.64
N LEU A 48 3.02 2.86 -8.40
CA LEU A 48 4.46 2.60 -8.27
C LEU A 48 4.83 1.64 -7.13
N CYS A 49 3.89 1.44 -6.19
CA CYS A 49 4.07 0.67 -4.98
C CYS A 49 3.16 -0.55 -4.91
N GLU A 50 2.56 -0.95 -6.04
CA GLU A 50 1.68 -2.13 -6.10
C GLU A 50 2.36 -3.37 -5.50
N GLY A 51 1.70 -3.98 -4.51
CA GLY A 51 2.20 -5.17 -3.84
C GLY A 51 3.32 -4.93 -2.81
N ILE A 52 3.68 -3.68 -2.50
CA ILE A 52 4.65 -3.34 -1.45
C ILE A 52 3.91 -3.01 -0.15
N TYR A 53 4.17 -3.79 0.89
CA TYR A 53 3.49 -3.71 2.20
C TYR A 53 4.45 -3.49 3.38
N GLY A 54 5.76 -3.42 3.14
CA GLY A 54 6.77 -3.31 4.18
C GLY A 54 8.15 -2.95 3.65
N THR A 55 9.06 -2.59 4.56
CA THR A 55 10.45 -2.25 4.23
C THR A 55 11.12 -3.39 3.47
N GLY A 56 11.85 -3.04 2.41
CA GLY A 56 12.56 -3.98 1.54
C GLY A 56 11.69 -4.69 0.50
N GLY A 57 10.40 -4.36 0.37
CA GLY A 57 9.52 -4.87 -0.69
C GLY A 57 9.89 -4.45 -2.12
N GLY A 58 9.27 -5.08 -3.11
CA GLY A 58 9.55 -4.90 -4.54
C GLY A 58 10.12 -6.15 -5.19
N GLY A 59 10.09 -6.22 -6.52
CA GLY A 59 10.63 -7.35 -7.27
C GLY A 59 10.04 -8.71 -6.88
N SER A 60 8.73 -8.77 -6.61
CA SER A 60 7.96 -9.93 -6.10
C SER A 60 8.07 -10.21 -4.59
N TYR A 61 8.85 -9.43 -3.84
CA TYR A 61 8.87 -9.50 -2.38
C TYR A 61 7.91 -8.47 -1.78
N THR A 62 7.04 -8.89 -0.87
CA THR A 62 6.03 -7.99 -0.26
C THR A 62 6.60 -7.05 0.81
N GLY A 63 7.83 -7.29 1.26
CA GLY A 63 8.48 -6.52 2.31
C GLY A 63 8.31 -7.13 3.71
N GLN A 64 8.93 -6.50 4.69
CA GLN A 64 8.85 -6.92 6.10
C GLN A 64 7.47 -6.58 6.69
N MET A 65 6.71 -7.61 7.06
CA MET A 65 5.37 -7.48 7.62
C MET A 65 5.31 -8.02 9.05
N LEU A 66 4.27 -7.61 9.79
CA LEU A 66 3.98 -8.12 11.11
C LEU A 66 3.28 -9.47 11.02
N GLU A 67 3.58 -10.36 11.97
CA GLU A 67 2.92 -11.65 12.12
C GLU A 67 2.06 -11.69 13.38
N GLY A 68 0.83 -12.17 13.21
CA GLY A 68 -0.10 -12.41 14.31
C GLY A 68 0.14 -13.78 14.93
N ARG A 69 -0.22 -13.92 16.21
CA ARG A 69 -0.20 -15.22 16.91
C ARG A 69 -1.09 -16.28 16.25
N ASP A 70 -2.06 -15.83 15.46
CA ASP A 70 -2.97 -16.63 14.66
C ASP A 70 -2.44 -16.95 13.26
N GLY A 71 -1.18 -16.61 12.97
CA GLY A 71 -0.51 -16.83 11.68
C GLY A 71 -0.91 -15.84 10.58
N ALA A 72 -1.70 -14.81 10.90
CA ALA A 72 -2.04 -13.75 9.96
C ALA A 72 -0.84 -12.83 9.69
N THR A 73 -0.75 -12.31 8.47
CA THR A 73 0.27 -11.34 8.08
C THR A 73 -0.38 -9.99 7.80
N TYR A 74 0.18 -8.91 8.32
CA TYR A 74 -0.40 -7.56 8.25
C TYR A 74 0.68 -6.49 8.39
N ASN A 75 0.35 -5.24 8.08
CA ASN A 75 1.31 -4.14 8.20
C ASN A 75 0.76 -2.94 8.98
N MET A 76 -0.54 -2.95 9.31
CA MET A 76 -1.19 -1.87 10.04
C MET A 76 -2.11 -2.40 11.15
N ASN A 77 -1.99 -1.81 12.33
CA ASN A 77 -2.96 -1.99 13.41
C ASN A 77 -4.02 -0.88 13.33
N GLY A 78 -5.28 -1.25 13.16
CA GLY A 78 -6.41 -0.35 13.40
C GLY A 78 -6.91 -0.45 14.85
N ILE A 79 -8.08 0.15 15.12
CA ILE A 79 -8.64 0.21 16.48
C ILE A 79 -9.02 -1.19 17.01
N ARG A 80 -9.58 -2.06 16.14
CA ARG A 80 -10.05 -3.42 16.52
C ARG A 80 -9.69 -4.51 15.50
N ARG A 81 -9.02 -4.12 14.43
CA ARG A 81 -8.76 -4.93 13.24
C ARG A 81 -7.33 -4.69 12.79
N ARG A 82 -6.75 -5.66 12.10
CA ARG A 82 -5.43 -5.55 11.48
C ARG A 82 -5.64 -5.44 9.98
N TYR A 83 -4.77 -4.73 9.29
CA TYR A 83 -4.92 -4.53 7.85
C TYR A 83 -3.60 -4.80 7.15
N LEU A 84 -3.72 -5.28 5.93
CA LEU A 84 -2.64 -5.35 4.96
C LEU A 84 -2.99 -4.33 3.88
N VAL A 85 -2.33 -3.17 3.92
CA VAL A 85 -2.60 -2.04 3.01
C VAL A 85 -1.33 -1.68 2.27
N GLN A 86 -1.46 -1.49 0.96
CA GLN A 86 -0.35 -1.10 0.11
C GLN A 86 0.28 0.24 0.58
N TRP A 87 1.59 0.35 0.40
CA TRP A 87 2.34 1.58 0.65
C TRP A 87 2.24 2.55 -0.53
N VAL A 88 2.62 3.82 -0.32
CA VAL A 88 2.56 4.87 -1.36
C VAL A 88 3.95 5.43 -1.60
N TRP A 89 4.24 5.85 -2.84
CA TRP A 89 5.53 6.41 -3.19
C TRP A 89 5.81 7.71 -2.42
N ASN A 90 7.02 7.83 -1.86
CA ASN A 90 7.49 9.03 -1.19
C ASN A 90 8.79 9.53 -1.81
N HIS A 91 8.77 10.75 -2.35
CA HIS A 91 9.91 11.38 -3.01
C HIS A 91 11.06 11.76 -2.06
N VAL A 92 10.81 11.86 -0.74
CA VAL A 92 11.83 12.22 0.26
C VAL A 92 12.78 11.05 0.46
N VAL A 93 12.24 9.83 0.55
CA VAL A 93 13.01 8.59 0.73
C VAL A 93 13.28 7.87 -0.60
N ASN A 94 12.72 8.36 -1.71
CA ASN A 94 12.78 7.74 -3.04
C ASN A 94 12.39 6.26 -3.02
N TYR A 95 11.34 5.95 -2.26
CA TYR A 95 10.85 4.60 -2.06
C TYR A 95 9.39 4.63 -1.58
N CYS A 96 8.73 3.48 -1.63
CA CYS A 96 7.40 3.30 -1.05
C CYS A 96 7.50 3.38 0.47
N THR A 97 6.58 4.08 1.13
CA THR A 97 6.57 4.19 2.59
C THR A 97 5.18 3.96 3.16
N GLY A 98 5.13 3.52 4.41
CA GLY A 98 3.87 3.25 5.10
C GLY A 98 4.03 3.04 6.61
N PRO A 99 2.95 2.63 7.30
CA PRO A 99 2.84 2.71 8.76
C PRO A 99 3.87 1.88 9.55
N ASN A 100 4.46 0.86 8.94
CA ASN A 100 5.45 -0.05 9.52
C ASN A 100 6.85 0.13 8.91
N ALA A 101 7.13 1.29 8.30
CA ALA A 101 8.46 1.62 7.81
C ALA A 101 9.50 1.60 8.94
N LEU A 102 10.70 1.13 8.61
CA LEU A 102 11.83 0.99 9.53
C LEU A 102 12.95 2.01 9.24
N ASP A 103 12.73 2.84 8.22
CA ASP A 103 13.62 3.80 7.60
C ASP A 103 13.05 5.23 7.67
#